data_AF-A0A521G403-F1
#
_entry.id   AF-A0A521G403-F1
#
_cell.length_a   1.000
_cell.length_b   1.000
_cell.length_c   1.000
_cell.angle_alpha   90.00
_cell.angle_beta   90.00
_cell.angle_gamma   90.00
#
_symmetry.space_group_name_H-M   'P 1'
#
loop_
_entity.id
_entity.type
_entity.pdbx_description
1 polymer ?
#
loop_
_entity_poly.entity_id
_entity_poly.type
_entity_poly.pdbx_seq_one_letter_code
_entity_poly.pdbx_strand_id
1 'polypeptide(L)'
;MATYLLIWNPEYYHWDNIADAAQEIKKRGVFSGDWSTGSRKSIQKGDRLFLIRLGKEPKGIMASGWAASDVYPDTHWNNSQTQKEALYVDIDFDRILVPGADRMINIDLLENHHVLKKKYWHPRGSGSIIPDDVANELEEIWKCGKDNNRNEFKKIDRENVQSAQKIAEELLPDVKLRKNILHFLSDAIFYANELRCDNWNINLDKDGKFIRFNVGQEYCITIYKKYSLVLVLKEFLNFTETTAVKFQGNQGKKKIISNNLKEVPDCLAKVPDSVGCLVSHEHIVNILPSLEEANRRFIDYAIRNTKITPLMRRTHSPGLTAYLSQVLSSRTSDPVYTAIDDYYREQEQMEKEVKKLSIHDLEERIKNANCCIESSRLSVIVLKFKRNPYIVEYAKRKANGICFDCKQPAPFISKSTNEPFLETHHIVPLAQGGADTIENTVALCPNCHRKRHHG
;
A
#
# COMPACT_ATOMS: atom_id res chain seq x y z
N MET A 1 3.69 11.91 -38.64
CA MET A 1 3.12 10.60 -38.30
C MET A 1 2.10 10.83 -37.22
N ALA A 2 0.82 10.67 -37.54
CA ALA A 2 -0.25 10.92 -36.59
C ALA A 2 -0.53 9.67 -35.76
N THR A 3 -1.18 9.84 -34.60
CA THR A 3 -1.62 8.73 -33.76
C THR A 3 -3.15 8.69 -33.70
N TYR A 4 -3.73 7.51 -33.89
CA TYR A 4 -5.18 7.31 -33.88
C TYR A 4 -5.61 6.25 -32.86
N LEU A 5 -6.84 6.41 -32.39
CA LEU A 5 -7.53 5.50 -31.49
C LEU A 5 -8.64 4.76 -32.24
N LEU A 6 -8.53 3.45 -32.26
CA LEU A 6 -9.51 2.50 -32.78
C LEU A 6 -10.30 1.86 -31.64
N ILE A 7 -11.50 1.37 -31.92
CA ILE A 7 -12.41 0.81 -30.91
C ILE A 7 -12.62 -0.67 -31.13
N TRP A 8 -12.63 -1.43 -30.04
CA TRP A 8 -13.20 -2.77 -29.97
C TRP A 8 -14.27 -2.84 -28.87
N ASN A 9 -15.45 -3.38 -29.21
CA ASN A 9 -16.47 -3.73 -28.24
C ASN A 9 -16.83 -5.22 -28.41
N PRO A 10 -16.50 -6.09 -27.43
CA PRO A 10 -16.78 -7.53 -27.51
C PRO A 10 -18.27 -7.87 -27.46
N GLU A 11 -19.15 -6.93 -27.11
CA GLU A 11 -20.60 -7.12 -27.22
C GLU A 11 -21.09 -7.11 -28.67
N TYR A 12 -20.31 -6.50 -29.57
CA TYR A 12 -20.68 -6.39 -30.99
C TYR A 12 -19.81 -7.25 -31.91
N TYR A 13 -18.52 -7.39 -31.62
CA TYR A 13 -17.60 -8.19 -32.41
C TYR A 13 -16.75 -9.07 -31.49
N HIS A 14 -16.90 -10.39 -31.61
CA HIS A 14 -16.15 -11.35 -30.81
C HIS A 14 -14.81 -11.66 -31.49
N TRP A 15 -13.70 -11.44 -30.78
CA TRP A 15 -12.35 -11.72 -31.28
C TRP A 15 -11.87 -13.06 -30.71
N ASP A 16 -12.24 -14.15 -31.38
CA ASP A 16 -12.06 -15.53 -30.87
C ASP A 16 -10.59 -15.92 -30.64
N ASN A 17 -9.69 -15.46 -31.50
CA ASN A 17 -8.28 -15.87 -31.52
C ASN A 17 -7.33 -14.82 -30.92
N ILE A 18 -7.80 -13.95 -30.02
CA ILE A 18 -6.98 -12.89 -29.44
C ILE A 18 -5.74 -13.41 -28.69
N ALA A 19 -5.87 -14.55 -28.00
CA ALA A 19 -4.76 -15.18 -27.28
C ALA A 19 -3.71 -15.72 -28.25
N ASP A 20 -4.14 -16.29 -29.37
CA ASP A 20 -3.26 -16.80 -30.42
C ASP A 20 -2.54 -15.63 -31.12
N ALA A 21 -3.26 -14.56 -31.46
CA ALA A 21 -2.68 -13.35 -32.02
C ALA A 21 -1.59 -12.74 -31.10
N ALA A 22 -1.85 -12.68 -29.80
CA ALA A 22 -0.86 -12.24 -28.82
C ALA A 22 0.37 -13.17 -28.75
N GLN A 23 0.20 -14.48 -28.92
CA GLN A 23 1.31 -15.43 -29.02
C GLN A 23 2.09 -15.31 -30.33
N GLU A 24 1.43 -15.04 -31.45
CA GLU A 24 2.07 -14.84 -32.74
C GLU A 24 2.98 -13.61 -32.74
N ILE A 25 2.55 -12.50 -32.12
CA ILE A 25 3.40 -11.32 -31.90
C ILE A 25 4.67 -11.70 -31.13
N LYS A 26 4.57 -12.55 -30.09
CA LYS A 26 5.76 -13.01 -29.34
C LYS A 26 6.71 -13.85 -30.19
N LYS A 27 6.20 -14.60 -31.17
CA LYS A 27 7.00 -15.48 -32.05
C LYS A 27 7.59 -14.75 -33.25
N ARG A 28 6.81 -13.89 -33.91
CA ARG A 28 7.13 -13.27 -35.20
C ARG A 28 7.38 -11.75 -35.12
N GLY A 29 7.11 -11.15 -33.96
CA GLY A 29 7.27 -9.71 -33.73
C GLY A 29 6.05 -8.86 -34.14
N VAL A 30 5.19 -9.39 -35.00
CA VAL A 30 4.03 -8.68 -35.54
C VAL A 30 2.88 -9.65 -35.82
N PHE A 31 1.65 -9.17 -35.72
CA PHE A 31 0.44 -9.85 -36.17
C PHE A 31 -0.34 -8.89 -37.08
N SER A 32 -0.55 -9.27 -38.34
CA SER A 32 -1.26 -8.44 -39.32
C SER A 32 -2.74 -8.78 -39.31
N GLY A 33 -3.59 -7.76 -39.37
CA GLY A 33 -5.03 -7.89 -39.56
C GLY A 33 -5.60 -6.59 -40.09
N ASP A 34 -6.92 -6.52 -40.28
CA ASP A 34 -7.62 -5.31 -40.67
C ASP A 34 -8.50 -4.79 -39.52
N TRP A 35 -8.78 -3.49 -39.52
CA TRP A 35 -9.68 -2.92 -38.52
C TRP A 35 -10.50 -1.77 -39.06
N SER A 36 -11.77 -1.69 -38.65
CA SER A 36 -12.63 -0.60 -39.10
C SER A 36 -12.19 0.74 -38.50
N THR A 37 -12.10 1.75 -39.35
CA THR A 37 -11.75 3.13 -39.00
C THR A 37 -12.99 4.03 -38.87
N GLY A 38 -14.19 3.43 -38.84
CA GLY A 38 -15.45 4.17 -38.81
C GLY A 38 -15.62 5.01 -40.08
N SER A 39 -15.70 6.33 -39.93
CA SER A 39 -15.78 7.28 -41.06
C SER A 39 -14.44 7.94 -41.38
N ARG A 40 -13.33 7.53 -40.73
CA ARG A 40 -12.02 8.18 -40.87
C ARG A 40 -11.32 7.76 -42.15
N LYS A 41 -10.96 8.75 -42.99
CA LYS A 41 -10.23 8.54 -44.27
C LYS A 41 -8.76 8.99 -44.25
N SER A 42 -8.30 9.65 -43.20
CA SER A 42 -6.98 10.30 -43.19
C SER A 42 -5.87 9.45 -42.58
N ILE A 43 -6.13 8.21 -42.18
CA ILE A 43 -5.09 7.32 -41.67
C ILE A 43 -4.26 6.89 -42.88
N GLN A 44 -2.94 7.06 -42.79
CA GLN A 44 -2.01 6.72 -43.86
C GLN A 44 -1.08 5.60 -43.40
N LYS A 45 -0.53 4.86 -44.36
CA LYS A 45 0.51 3.87 -44.08
C LYS A 45 1.64 4.48 -43.24
N GLY A 46 1.99 3.82 -42.14
CA GLY A 46 3.00 4.24 -41.18
C GLY A 46 2.48 5.09 -40.02
N ASP A 47 1.20 5.47 -39.99
CA ASP A 47 0.60 6.10 -38.81
C ASP A 47 0.51 5.13 -37.62
N ARG A 48 0.55 5.69 -36.41
CA ARG A 48 0.50 4.92 -35.17
C ARG A 48 -0.94 4.65 -34.74
N LEU A 49 -1.25 3.42 -34.35
CA LEU A 49 -2.61 3.01 -33.99
C LEU A 49 -2.64 2.40 -32.58
N PHE A 50 -3.62 2.83 -31.79
CA PHE A 50 -3.98 2.23 -30.50
C PHE A 50 -5.40 1.68 -30.54
N LEU A 51 -5.64 0.55 -29.90
CA LEU A 51 -6.96 -0.08 -29.81
C LEU A 51 -7.47 -0.02 -28.36
N ILE A 52 -8.67 0.52 -28.16
CA ILE A 52 -9.36 0.58 -26.87
C ILE A 52 -10.51 -0.42 -26.80
N ARG A 53 -10.59 -1.16 -25.68
CA ARG A 53 -11.70 -2.04 -25.33
C ARG A 53 -12.78 -1.30 -24.55
N LEU A 54 -14.01 -1.32 -25.05
CA LEU A 54 -15.19 -0.70 -24.44
C LEU A 54 -16.35 -1.72 -24.30
N GLY A 55 -17.49 -1.31 -23.74
CA GLY A 55 -18.67 -2.17 -23.54
C GLY A 55 -18.60 -3.01 -22.27
N LYS A 56 -17.76 -4.05 -22.27
CA LYS A 56 -17.58 -4.98 -21.13
C LYS A 56 -16.35 -4.63 -20.29
N GLU A 57 -16.30 -4.96 -19.00
CA GLU A 57 -15.05 -4.89 -18.21
C GLU A 57 -14.09 -6.05 -18.55
N PRO A 58 -12.75 -5.89 -18.38
CA PRO A 58 -12.02 -4.65 -18.07
C PRO A 58 -11.92 -3.68 -19.27
N LYS A 59 -12.22 -2.39 -19.07
CA LYS A 59 -12.10 -1.35 -20.14
C LYS A 59 -10.71 -0.70 -20.16
N GLY A 60 -10.22 -0.34 -21.35
CA GLY A 60 -8.90 0.29 -21.48
C GLY A 60 -8.16 0.03 -22.79
N ILE A 61 -6.95 0.59 -22.92
CA ILE A 61 -6.07 0.32 -24.08
C ILE A 61 -5.54 -1.10 -23.99
N MET A 62 -5.69 -1.84 -25.08
CA MET A 62 -5.40 -3.27 -25.13
C MET A 62 -4.49 -3.69 -26.28
N ALA A 63 -4.33 -2.87 -27.32
CA ALA A 63 -3.41 -3.19 -28.40
C ALA A 63 -2.82 -1.92 -29.02
N SER A 64 -1.70 -2.10 -29.70
CA SER A 64 -1.07 -1.10 -30.56
C SER A 64 -0.54 -1.73 -31.83
N GLY A 65 -0.36 -0.90 -32.85
CA GLY A 65 0.19 -1.31 -34.12
C GLY A 65 0.50 -0.14 -35.02
N TRP A 66 0.88 -0.45 -36.24
CA TRP A 66 1.19 0.51 -37.28
C TRP A 66 0.25 0.28 -38.45
N ALA A 67 -0.23 1.36 -39.07
CA ALA A 67 -1.02 1.24 -40.29
C ALA A 67 -0.14 0.64 -41.41
N ALA A 68 -0.50 -0.54 -41.90
CA ALA A 68 0.19 -1.24 -42.98
C ALA A 68 -0.30 -0.78 -44.38
N SER A 69 -1.50 -0.17 -44.44
CA SER A 69 -2.13 0.37 -45.64
C SER A 69 -2.64 1.81 -45.42
N ASP A 70 -3.04 2.46 -46.51
CA ASP A 70 -3.98 3.57 -46.44
C ASP A 70 -5.40 3.05 -46.21
N VAL A 71 -6.34 3.92 -45.83
CA VAL A 71 -7.73 3.53 -45.63
C VAL A 71 -8.39 3.08 -46.95
N TYR A 72 -9.03 1.91 -46.94
CA TYR A 72 -9.76 1.36 -48.08
C TYR A 72 -11.20 0.97 -47.69
N PRO A 73 -12.15 0.99 -48.64
CA PRO A 73 -13.50 0.48 -48.41
C PRO A 73 -13.53 -1.05 -48.51
N ASP A 74 -14.27 -1.69 -47.61
CA ASP A 74 -14.59 -3.12 -47.68
C ASP A 74 -15.99 -3.38 -47.05
N THR A 75 -16.43 -4.63 -47.11
CA THR A 75 -17.72 -5.08 -46.60
C THR A 75 -17.81 -4.85 -45.09
N HIS A 76 -18.92 -4.25 -44.64
CA HIS A 76 -19.12 -3.99 -43.21
C HIS A 76 -19.12 -5.29 -42.40
N TRP A 77 -18.38 -5.31 -41.29
CA TRP A 77 -18.23 -6.46 -40.37
C TRP A 77 -19.53 -6.98 -39.72
N ASN A 78 -20.66 -6.30 -39.94
CA ASN A 78 -21.95 -6.68 -39.35
C ASN A 78 -22.85 -7.25 -40.46
N ASN A 79 -23.02 -8.58 -40.43
CA ASN A 79 -23.79 -9.35 -41.40
C ASN A 79 -25.30 -8.99 -41.45
N SER A 80 -25.82 -8.19 -40.50
CA SER A 80 -27.19 -7.68 -40.55
C SER A 80 -27.35 -6.42 -41.42
N GLN A 81 -26.26 -5.86 -41.97
CA GLN A 81 -26.24 -4.66 -42.83
C GLN A 81 -25.58 -4.96 -44.18
N THR A 82 -25.90 -6.12 -44.75
CA THR A 82 -25.45 -6.64 -46.05
C THR A 82 -25.84 -5.72 -47.22
N GLN A 83 -25.11 -4.61 -47.35
CA GLN A 83 -25.00 -3.69 -48.50
C GLN A 83 -24.26 -2.38 -48.16
N LYS A 84 -23.79 -2.19 -46.92
CA LYS A 84 -23.01 -1.00 -46.56
C LYS A 84 -21.50 -1.27 -46.62
N GLU A 85 -20.79 -0.40 -47.30
CA GLU A 85 -19.32 -0.33 -47.24
C GLU A 85 -18.90 0.30 -45.90
N ALA A 86 -17.86 -0.25 -45.29
CA ALA A 86 -17.16 0.34 -44.15
C ALA A 86 -15.72 0.63 -44.54
N LEU A 87 -15.10 1.57 -43.84
CA LEU A 87 -13.69 1.88 -44.05
C LEU A 87 -12.83 1.04 -43.12
N TYR A 88 -11.77 0.48 -43.69
CA TYR A 88 -10.78 -0.35 -43.01
C TYR A 88 -9.38 0.19 -43.24
N VAL A 89 -8.47 -0.25 -42.38
CA VAL A 89 -7.03 -0.08 -42.54
C VAL A 89 -6.37 -1.39 -42.13
N ASP A 90 -5.37 -1.81 -42.88
CA ASP A 90 -4.52 -2.92 -42.47
C ASP A 90 -3.64 -2.45 -41.31
N ILE A 91 -3.50 -3.27 -40.28
CA ILE A 91 -2.76 -3.00 -39.06
C ILE A 91 -1.77 -4.12 -38.82
N ASP A 92 -0.51 -3.71 -38.67
CA ASP A 92 0.55 -4.53 -38.13
C ASP A 92 0.61 -4.32 -36.61
N PHE A 93 -0.07 -5.19 -35.86
CA PHE A 93 -0.07 -5.15 -34.40
C PHE A 93 1.32 -5.52 -33.87
N ASP A 94 1.93 -4.61 -33.12
CA ASP A 94 3.20 -4.85 -32.43
C ASP A 94 3.00 -5.29 -30.96
N ARG A 95 1.79 -5.12 -30.43
CA ARG A 95 1.43 -5.57 -29.09
C ARG A 95 -0.09 -5.75 -28.93
N ILE A 96 -0.48 -6.90 -28.36
CA ILE A 96 -1.86 -7.20 -27.93
C ILE A 96 -1.83 -7.71 -26.49
N LEU A 97 -2.78 -7.25 -25.67
CA LEU A 97 -3.04 -7.69 -24.29
C LEU A 97 -4.37 -8.44 -24.25
N VAL A 98 -4.38 -9.63 -23.66
CA VAL A 98 -5.55 -10.50 -23.55
C VAL A 98 -6.39 -10.08 -22.33
N PRO A 99 -7.65 -9.62 -22.51
CA PRO A 99 -8.48 -9.20 -21.39
C PRO A 99 -8.68 -10.33 -20.37
N GLY A 100 -8.39 -10.07 -19.10
CA GLY A 100 -8.51 -11.04 -18.01
C GLY A 100 -7.24 -11.84 -17.73
N ALA A 101 -6.31 -11.92 -18.68
CA ALA A 101 -4.99 -12.54 -18.49
C ALA A 101 -3.87 -11.50 -18.36
N ASP A 102 -3.94 -10.43 -19.15
CA ASP A 102 -2.97 -9.33 -19.16
C ASP A 102 -3.53 -8.07 -18.49
N ARG A 103 -2.64 -7.29 -17.87
CA ARG A 103 -2.99 -5.99 -17.27
C ARG A 103 -3.02 -4.91 -18.34
N MET A 104 -4.22 -4.46 -18.70
CA MET A 104 -4.44 -3.37 -19.65
C MET A 104 -4.26 -1.99 -19.01
N ILE A 105 -4.03 -0.95 -19.83
CA ILE A 105 -4.11 0.44 -19.34
C ILE A 105 -5.59 0.75 -19.08
N ASN A 106 -5.99 0.67 -17.81
CA ASN A 106 -7.38 0.84 -17.38
C ASN A 106 -7.93 2.22 -17.80
N ILE A 107 -9.20 2.25 -18.20
CA ILE A 107 -9.95 3.47 -18.50
C ILE A 107 -9.83 4.54 -17.39
N ASP A 108 -9.81 4.14 -16.12
CA ASP A 108 -9.66 5.05 -14.97
C ASP A 108 -8.33 5.80 -15.00
N LEU A 109 -7.25 5.13 -15.42
CA LEU A 109 -5.94 5.77 -15.56
C LEU A 109 -5.96 6.78 -16.71
N LEU A 110 -6.57 6.43 -17.84
CA LEU A 110 -6.70 7.32 -19.01
C LEU A 110 -7.45 8.61 -18.66
N GLU A 111 -8.49 8.52 -17.83
CA GLU A 111 -9.34 9.66 -17.44
C GLU A 111 -8.76 10.52 -16.32
N ASN A 112 -7.99 9.93 -15.41
CA ASN A 112 -7.47 10.64 -14.24
C ASN A 112 -6.00 11.08 -14.39
N HIS A 113 -5.27 10.55 -15.39
CA HIS A 113 -3.89 10.94 -15.61
C HIS A 113 -3.78 12.41 -16.07
N HIS A 114 -2.82 13.13 -15.49
CA HIS A 114 -2.66 14.57 -15.68
C HIS A 114 -2.49 15.02 -17.15
N VAL A 115 -1.90 14.18 -18.01
CA VAL A 115 -1.78 14.41 -19.46
C VAL A 115 -2.88 13.69 -20.25
N LEU A 116 -3.16 12.40 -19.97
CA LEU A 116 -4.04 11.59 -20.83
C LEU A 116 -5.50 12.06 -20.79
N LYS A 117 -5.94 12.68 -19.69
CA LYS A 117 -7.28 13.24 -19.55
C LYS A 117 -7.64 14.32 -20.58
N LYS A 118 -6.63 14.86 -21.30
CA LYS A 118 -6.85 15.81 -22.40
C LYS A 118 -7.54 15.18 -23.61
N LYS A 119 -7.51 13.85 -23.74
CA LYS A 119 -8.26 13.08 -24.74
C LYS A 119 -9.51 12.46 -24.10
N TYR A 120 -10.62 12.50 -24.83
CA TYR A 120 -11.82 11.76 -24.47
C TYR A 120 -11.71 10.28 -24.90
N TRP A 121 -11.88 9.36 -23.95
CA TRP A 121 -11.62 7.92 -24.12
C TRP A 121 -12.87 7.05 -24.33
N HIS A 122 -14.06 7.65 -24.47
CA HIS A 122 -15.30 6.94 -24.85
C HIS A 122 -15.83 7.38 -26.23
N PRO A 123 -15.02 7.31 -27.29
CA PRO A 123 -15.42 7.77 -28.61
C PRO A 123 -16.65 7.02 -29.14
N ARG A 124 -17.49 7.71 -29.91
CA ARG A 124 -18.69 7.13 -30.56
C ARG A 124 -18.37 6.34 -31.84
N GLY A 125 -17.13 6.43 -32.34
CA GLY A 125 -16.68 5.79 -33.57
C GLY A 125 -15.16 5.67 -33.62
N SER A 126 -14.69 4.66 -34.35
CA SER A 126 -13.26 4.36 -34.53
C SER A 126 -12.54 5.46 -35.33
N GLY A 127 -11.22 5.56 -35.19
CA GLY A 127 -10.38 6.47 -35.98
C GLY A 127 -10.26 7.89 -35.43
N SER A 128 -10.48 8.11 -34.13
CA SER A 128 -10.29 9.43 -33.51
C SER A 128 -8.81 9.75 -33.33
N ILE A 129 -8.37 10.98 -33.64
CA ILE A 129 -6.98 11.43 -33.44
C ILE A 129 -6.65 11.50 -31.94
N ILE A 130 -5.44 11.05 -31.58
CA ILE A 130 -4.81 11.29 -30.28
C ILE A 130 -3.84 12.47 -30.45
N PRO A 131 -4.00 13.58 -29.69
CA PRO A 131 -3.06 14.71 -29.72
C PRO A 131 -1.62 14.27 -29.42
N ASP A 132 -0.62 14.90 -30.03
CA ASP A 132 0.79 14.47 -29.94
C ASP A 132 1.31 14.40 -28.50
N ASP A 133 0.95 15.35 -27.63
CA ASP A 133 1.35 15.35 -26.23
C ASP A 133 0.74 14.17 -25.46
N VAL A 134 -0.51 13.82 -25.76
CA VAL A 134 -1.20 12.65 -25.22
C VAL A 134 -0.63 11.35 -25.79
N ALA A 135 -0.33 11.32 -27.09
CA ALA A 135 0.21 10.16 -27.77
C ALA A 135 1.61 9.81 -27.24
N ASN A 136 2.46 10.81 -27.02
CA ASN A 136 3.78 10.63 -26.44
C ASN A 136 3.70 10.06 -25.01
N GLU A 137 2.85 10.61 -24.16
CA GLU A 137 2.64 10.08 -22.81
C GLU A 137 2.05 8.66 -22.84
N LEU A 138 1.08 8.41 -23.73
CA LEU A 138 0.47 7.10 -23.87
C LEU A 138 1.50 6.06 -24.32
N GLU A 139 2.37 6.41 -25.27
CA GLU A 139 3.48 5.56 -25.71
C GLU A 139 4.46 5.25 -24.58
N GLU A 140 4.81 6.22 -23.75
CA GLU A 140 5.66 5.98 -22.58
C GLU A 140 5.01 4.98 -21.63
N ILE A 141 3.72 5.16 -21.29
CA ILE A 141 2.98 4.23 -20.43
C ILE A 141 2.85 2.85 -21.09
N TRP A 142 2.61 2.82 -22.39
CA TRP A 142 2.36 1.60 -23.17
C TRP A 142 3.62 0.76 -23.39
N LYS A 143 4.76 1.39 -23.71
CA LYS A 143 6.07 0.74 -23.74
C LYS A 143 6.44 0.22 -22.37
N CYS A 144 6.21 1.03 -21.35
CA CYS A 144 6.43 0.61 -19.98
C CYS A 144 5.59 -0.61 -19.63
N GLY A 145 4.40 -0.83 -20.19
CA GLY A 145 3.53 -1.97 -19.87
C GLY A 145 4.13 -3.38 -20.00
N LYS A 146 5.37 -3.61 -20.47
CA LYS A 146 6.09 -4.90 -20.26
C LYS A 146 6.58 -5.07 -18.81
N ASP A 147 6.72 -3.96 -18.10
CA ASP A 147 6.93 -3.80 -16.67
C ASP A 147 5.90 -2.78 -16.18
N ASN A 148 4.80 -3.19 -15.53
CA ASN A 148 3.80 -2.29 -14.94
C ASN A 148 4.37 -1.37 -13.84
N ASN A 149 5.37 -0.54 -14.13
CA ASN A 149 6.27 0.02 -13.15
C ASN A 149 6.70 1.47 -13.38
N ARG A 150 6.01 2.23 -14.25
CA ARG A 150 6.35 3.65 -14.44
C ARG A 150 5.27 4.70 -14.17
N ASN A 151 3.97 4.42 -14.29
CA ASN A 151 2.96 5.47 -14.05
C ASN A 151 1.79 5.14 -13.09
N GLU A 152 1.89 4.05 -12.31
CA GLU A 152 1.20 3.92 -11.00
C GLU A 152 2.05 4.44 -9.82
N PHE A 153 3.25 4.99 -10.10
CA PHE A 153 4.29 5.32 -9.13
C PHE A 153 4.07 6.65 -8.38
N LYS A 154 2.89 6.81 -7.78
CA LYS A 154 2.73 7.73 -6.64
C LYS A 154 2.21 7.06 -5.38
N LYS A 155 1.92 5.76 -5.41
CA LYS A 155 1.59 5.03 -4.19
C LYS A 155 2.46 3.78 -4.11
N ILE A 156 3.49 3.87 -3.29
CA ILE A 156 4.31 2.71 -2.92
C ILE A 156 3.39 1.70 -2.23
N ASP A 157 3.33 0.50 -2.81
CA ASP A 157 2.68 -0.63 -2.18
C ASP A 157 3.65 -1.25 -1.16
N ARG A 158 3.26 -1.18 0.12
CA ARG A 158 4.05 -1.69 1.24
C ARG A 158 3.95 -3.20 1.40
N GLU A 159 2.95 -3.81 0.81
CA GLU A 159 2.68 -5.25 0.86
C GLU A 159 3.44 -5.98 -0.25
N ASN A 160 3.78 -5.28 -1.34
CA ASN A 160 4.41 -5.88 -2.50
C ASN A 160 5.95 -5.93 -2.40
N VAL A 161 6.51 -7.13 -2.56
CA VAL A 161 7.97 -7.38 -2.47
C VAL A 161 8.76 -6.72 -3.60
N GLN A 162 8.22 -6.66 -4.82
CA GLN A 162 8.89 -6.01 -5.96
C GLN A 162 8.96 -4.48 -5.79
N SER A 163 7.93 -3.88 -5.18
CA SER A 163 7.89 -2.46 -4.84
C SER A 163 8.95 -2.14 -3.79
N ALA A 164 9.04 -2.95 -2.73
CA ALA A 164 10.08 -2.82 -1.71
C ALA A 164 11.49 -2.98 -2.29
N GLN A 165 11.70 -3.98 -3.16
CA GLN A 165 12.96 -4.20 -3.87
C GLN A 165 13.39 -2.96 -4.66
N LYS A 166 12.48 -2.40 -5.47
CA LYS A 166 12.78 -1.22 -6.31
C LYS A 166 13.25 -0.05 -5.46
N ILE A 167 12.59 0.22 -4.33
CA ILE A 167 12.99 1.32 -3.43
C ILE A 167 14.32 1.04 -2.76
N ALA A 168 14.55 -0.20 -2.31
CA ALA A 168 15.84 -0.58 -1.74
C ALA A 168 16.98 -0.41 -2.76
N GLU A 169 16.75 -0.74 -4.02
CA GLU A 169 17.71 -0.55 -5.12
C GLU A 169 17.90 0.92 -5.50
N GLU A 170 16.85 1.74 -5.46
CA GLU A 170 16.95 3.19 -5.71
C GLU A 170 17.69 3.93 -4.59
N LEU A 171 17.50 3.51 -3.33
CA LEU A 171 18.19 4.07 -2.17
C LEU A 171 19.62 3.55 -2.04
N LEU A 172 19.86 2.29 -2.42
CA LEU A 172 21.15 1.59 -2.32
C LEU A 172 21.50 0.92 -3.66
N PRO A 173 21.94 1.67 -4.68
CA PRO A 173 22.19 1.12 -6.01
C PRO A 173 23.30 0.06 -6.04
N ASP A 174 24.37 0.28 -5.26
CA ASP A 174 25.48 -0.66 -5.16
C ASP A 174 25.07 -1.95 -4.44
N VAL A 175 25.26 -3.09 -5.11
CA VAL A 175 24.78 -4.40 -4.63
C VAL A 175 25.48 -4.83 -3.33
N LYS A 176 26.79 -4.59 -3.21
CA LYS A 176 27.58 -5.01 -2.05
C LYS A 176 27.24 -4.17 -0.83
N LEU A 177 27.19 -2.85 -1.00
CA LEU A 177 26.75 -1.89 -0.01
C LEU A 177 25.33 -2.20 0.46
N ARG A 178 24.40 -2.42 -0.50
CA ARG A 178 23.01 -2.79 -0.22
C ARG A 178 22.94 -4.01 0.67
N LYS A 179 23.66 -5.09 0.33
CA LYS A 179 23.67 -6.32 1.13
C LYS A 179 24.18 -6.09 2.56
N ASN A 180 25.24 -5.31 2.75
CA ASN A 180 25.78 -5.01 4.09
C ASN A 180 24.80 -4.20 4.96
N ILE A 181 24.20 -3.15 4.41
CA ILE A 181 23.23 -2.33 5.14
C ILE A 181 21.96 -3.11 5.45
N LEU A 182 21.47 -3.92 4.50
CA LEU A 182 20.27 -4.74 4.71
C LEU A 182 20.52 -5.88 5.70
N HIS A 183 21.74 -6.44 5.76
CA HIS A 183 22.12 -7.40 6.80
C HIS A 183 22.06 -6.77 8.19
N PHE A 184 22.71 -5.61 8.38
CA PHE A 184 22.67 -4.87 9.64
C PHE A 184 21.24 -4.50 10.06
N LEU A 185 20.40 -4.09 9.09
CA LEU A 185 18.98 -3.81 9.33
C LEU A 185 18.22 -5.08 9.76
N SER A 186 18.44 -6.21 9.09
CA SER A 186 17.80 -7.49 9.40
C SER A 186 18.21 -8.02 10.77
N ASP A 187 19.49 -7.90 11.15
CA ASP A 187 19.97 -8.29 12.47
C ASP A 187 19.32 -7.46 13.59
N ALA A 188 19.18 -6.16 13.37
CA ALA A 188 18.49 -5.25 14.30
C ALA A 188 16.99 -5.60 14.44
N ILE A 189 16.33 -5.94 13.32
CA ILE A 189 14.93 -6.40 13.32
C ILE A 189 14.79 -7.71 14.07
N PHE A 190 15.65 -8.69 13.77
CA PHE A 190 15.65 -9.99 14.42
C PHE A 190 15.82 -9.83 15.94
N TYR A 191 16.78 -9.00 16.37
CA TYR A 191 17.01 -8.72 17.78
C TYR A 191 15.80 -8.08 18.46
N ALA A 192 15.18 -7.07 17.84
CA ALA A 192 13.97 -6.45 18.38
C ALA A 192 12.81 -7.45 18.44
N ASN A 193 12.69 -8.32 17.44
CA ASN A 193 11.63 -9.31 17.36
C ASN A 193 11.75 -10.37 18.46
N GLU A 194 12.96 -10.84 18.76
CA GLU A 194 13.23 -11.77 19.87
C GLU A 194 12.92 -11.14 21.24
N LEU A 195 13.18 -9.85 21.40
CA LEU A 195 12.84 -9.13 22.63
C LEU A 195 11.32 -8.94 22.77
N ARG A 196 10.67 -8.39 21.72
CA ARG A 196 9.23 -8.18 21.64
C ARG A 196 8.73 -8.10 20.20
N CYS A 197 8.19 -9.20 19.71
CA CYS A 197 7.63 -9.34 18.37
C CYS A 197 6.37 -8.48 18.09
N ASP A 198 5.80 -7.79 19.08
CA ASP A 198 4.60 -6.95 18.95
C ASP A 198 4.89 -5.43 18.93
N ASN A 199 6.17 -5.03 19.05
CA ASN A 199 6.55 -3.66 19.39
C ASN A 199 7.59 -3.02 18.47
N TRP A 200 7.53 -3.28 17.17
CA TRP A 200 8.42 -2.69 16.17
C TRP A 200 7.71 -2.62 14.81
N ASN A 201 8.18 -1.77 13.89
CA ASN A 201 7.76 -1.83 12.50
C ASN A 201 8.87 -1.42 11.53
N ILE A 202 8.70 -1.77 10.25
CA ILE A 202 9.51 -1.26 9.15
C ILE A 202 8.64 -0.41 8.24
N ASN A 203 8.92 0.88 8.19
CA ASN A 203 8.20 1.86 7.39
C ASN A 203 8.94 2.12 6.08
N LEU A 204 8.24 1.87 4.98
CA LEU A 204 8.62 2.30 3.66
C LEU A 204 7.93 3.64 3.36
N ASP A 205 8.74 4.70 3.20
CA ASP A 205 8.19 6.03 2.91
C ASP A 205 7.34 6.00 1.65
N LYS A 206 6.18 6.66 1.68
CA LYS A 206 5.21 6.65 0.57
C LYS A 206 5.73 7.32 -0.70
N ASP A 207 6.74 8.19 -0.57
CA ASP A 207 7.40 8.88 -1.69
C ASP A 207 8.77 8.24 -2.01
N GLY A 208 9.12 7.12 -1.37
CA GLY A 208 10.37 6.38 -1.62
C GLY A 208 11.61 7.06 -1.04
N LYS A 209 11.44 8.04 -0.16
CA LYS A 209 12.57 8.85 0.34
C LYS A 209 13.46 8.12 1.34
N PHE A 210 12.91 7.14 2.06
CA PHE A 210 13.65 6.37 3.05
C PHE A 210 13.01 5.01 3.33
N ILE A 211 13.84 4.10 3.86
CA ILE A 211 13.43 2.92 4.62
C ILE A 211 13.69 3.23 6.09
N ARG A 212 12.73 2.98 6.99
CA ARG A 212 12.90 3.25 8.42
C ARG A 212 12.41 2.10 9.27
N PHE A 213 13.32 1.52 10.04
CA PHE A 213 12.99 0.62 11.12
C PHE A 213 12.75 1.42 12.42
N ASN A 214 11.61 1.18 13.06
CA ASN A 214 11.26 1.78 14.35
C ASN A 214 11.07 0.68 15.39
N VAL A 215 11.42 1.02 16.63
CA VAL A 215 11.24 0.17 17.81
C VAL A 215 10.39 0.96 18.82
N GLY A 216 9.26 0.38 19.21
CA GLY A 216 8.21 1.08 19.93
C GLY A 216 7.77 2.36 19.20
N GLN A 217 7.96 3.52 19.81
CA GLN A 217 7.63 4.82 19.21
C GLN A 217 8.80 5.52 18.51
N GLU A 218 10.00 4.96 18.62
CA GLU A 218 11.22 5.65 18.25
C GLU A 218 11.79 5.10 16.95
N TYR A 219 12.30 6.00 16.11
CA TYR A 219 13.04 5.60 14.92
C TYR A 219 14.40 5.06 15.34
N CYS A 220 14.77 3.90 14.81
CA CYS A 220 15.99 3.20 15.19
C CYS A 220 17.04 3.28 14.07
N ILE A 221 16.68 2.82 12.87
CA ILE A 221 17.56 2.87 11.69
C ILE A 221 16.76 3.51 10.55
N THR A 222 17.32 4.54 9.91
CA THR A 222 16.75 5.14 8.70
C THR A 222 17.78 5.14 7.58
N ILE A 223 17.43 4.56 6.44
CA ILE A 223 18.25 4.51 5.24
C ILE A 223 17.73 5.56 4.26
N TYR A 224 18.59 6.50 3.88
CA TYR A 224 18.35 7.46 2.82
C TYR A 224 19.22 7.15 1.62
N LYS A 225 19.07 7.88 0.51
CA LYS A 225 19.81 7.64 -0.74
C LYS A 225 21.34 7.81 -0.66
N LYS A 226 21.84 8.61 0.29
CA LYS A 226 23.27 8.96 0.39
C LYS A 226 23.92 8.63 1.74
N TYR A 227 23.11 8.36 2.75
CA TYR A 227 23.55 8.15 4.11
C TYR A 227 22.51 7.34 4.87
N SER A 228 22.92 6.74 5.97
CA SER A 228 21.99 6.14 6.93
C SER A 228 22.14 6.81 8.29
N LEU A 229 21.03 6.90 9.01
CA LEU A 229 20.96 7.36 10.38
C LEU A 229 20.72 6.15 11.28
N VAL A 230 21.64 5.89 12.20
CA VAL A 230 21.56 4.78 13.16
C VAL A 230 21.51 5.38 14.57
N LEU A 231 20.48 5.06 15.34
CA LEU A 231 20.35 5.53 16.72
C LEU A 231 21.05 4.56 17.66
N VAL A 232 21.82 5.11 18.58
CA VAL A 232 22.62 4.37 19.55
C VAL A 232 22.56 5.06 20.91
N LEU A 233 22.98 4.37 21.96
CA LEU A 233 23.26 4.99 23.26
C LEU A 233 24.73 5.42 23.30
N LYS A 234 25.01 6.66 23.74
CA LYS A 234 26.35 7.27 23.70
C LYS A 234 27.34 6.48 24.55
N GLU A 235 26.91 6.00 25.71
CA GLU A 235 27.76 5.28 26.68
C GLU A 235 28.39 3.99 26.11
N PHE A 236 27.77 3.41 25.07
CA PHE A 236 28.24 2.17 24.44
C PHE A 236 29.01 2.40 23.13
N LEU A 237 29.24 3.65 22.73
CA LEU A 237 30.11 3.97 21.60
C LEU A 237 31.57 3.86 22.01
N ASN A 238 32.35 3.15 21.19
CA ASN A 238 33.80 3.00 21.37
C ASN A 238 34.63 4.14 20.73
N PHE A 239 33.98 5.15 20.16
CA PHE A 239 34.61 6.36 19.63
C PHE A 239 33.77 7.59 19.94
N THR A 240 34.44 8.72 20.16
CA THR A 240 33.78 10.01 20.48
C THR A 240 33.99 11.08 19.43
N GLU A 241 34.98 10.92 18.54
CA GLU A 241 35.32 11.85 17.46
C GLU A 241 35.72 11.06 16.22
N THR A 242 35.15 11.38 15.06
CA THR A 242 35.52 10.78 13.78
C THR A 242 35.03 11.67 12.63
N THR A 243 35.75 11.66 11.51
CA THR A 243 35.32 12.35 10.28
C THR A 243 34.26 11.55 9.51
N ALA A 244 34.10 10.26 9.82
CA ALA A 244 33.19 9.36 9.11
C ALA A 244 31.74 9.41 9.63
N VAL A 245 31.50 9.96 10.82
CA VAL A 245 30.20 10.00 11.48
C VAL A 245 29.90 11.42 11.93
N LYS A 246 28.70 11.91 11.57
CA LYS A 246 28.14 13.12 12.17
C LYS A 246 27.12 12.72 13.24
N PHE A 247 27.36 13.10 14.47
CA PHE A 247 26.44 12.87 15.58
C PHE A 247 25.31 13.89 15.55
N GLN A 248 24.08 13.43 15.79
CA GLN A 248 22.86 14.22 15.78
C GLN A 248 22.12 14.11 17.12
N GLY A 249 21.76 15.25 17.67
CA GLY A 249 20.98 15.41 18.89
C GLY A 249 19.95 16.51 18.73
N ASN A 250 19.04 16.64 19.70
CA ASN A 250 17.99 17.65 19.67
C ASN A 250 18.02 18.53 20.93
N GLN A 251 18.05 19.84 20.73
CA GLN A 251 17.84 20.83 21.79
C GLN A 251 16.50 21.54 21.54
N GLY A 252 15.45 21.06 22.21
CA GLY A 252 14.08 21.46 21.90
C GLY A 252 13.70 21.10 20.46
N LYS A 253 13.37 22.08 19.63
CA LYS A 253 13.04 21.88 18.21
C LYS A 253 14.27 21.96 17.28
N LYS A 254 15.44 22.32 17.80
CA LYS A 254 16.65 22.53 17.00
C LYS A 254 17.47 21.25 16.96
N LYS A 255 17.80 20.79 15.74
CA LYS A 255 18.78 19.73 15.52
C LYS A 255 20.19 20.29 15.69
N ILE A 256 21.00 19.61 16.49
CA ILE A 256 22.43 19.88 16.66
C ILE A 256 23.18 18.73 16.00
N ILE A 257 24.11 19.06 15.10
CA ILE A 257 24.93 18.10 14.37
C ILE A 257 26.40 18.48 14.57
N SER A 258 27.23 17.53 15.00
CA SER A 258 28.68 17.73 15.16
C SER A 258 29.46 16.44 14.83
N ASN A 259 30.75 16.57 14.54
CA ASN A 259 31.67 15.44 14.45
C ASN A 259 32.18 15.00 15.84
N ASN A 260 31.89 15.79 16.89
CA ASN A 260 32.24 15.50 18.27
C ASN A 260 31.01 15.09 19.07
N LEU A 261 31.01 13.88 19.62
CA LEU A 261 29.91 13.33 20.41
C LEU A 261 29.55 14.20 21.61
N LYS A 262 30.55 14.82 22.24
CA LYS A 262 30.38 15.62 23.47
C LYS A 262 29.62 16.94 23.23
N GLU A 263 29.59 17.41 21.99
CA GLU A 263 28.90 18.65 21.62
C GLU A 263 27.40 18.44 21.34
N VAL A 264 26.95 17.18 21.38
CA VAL A 264 25.62 16.80 20.90
C VAL A 264 24.73 16.34 22.07
N PRO A 265 23.57 17.00 22.28
CA PRO A 265 22.62 16.59 23.32
C PRO A 265 21.93 15.28 22.92
N ASP A 266 21.05 14.77 23.78
CA ASP A 266 20.29 13.56 23.47
C ASP A 266 19.40 13.75 22.24
N CYS A 267 19.28 12.69 21.45
CA CYS A 267 18.49 12.72 20.22
C CYS A 267 17.00 12.57 20.52
N LEU A 268 16.62 11.74 21.49
CA LEU A 268 15.23 11.40 21.79
C LEU A 268 14.92 11.62 23.26
N ALA A 269 13.82 12.33 23.54
CA ALA A 269 13.40 12.60 24.92
C ALA A 269 12.99 11.33 25.69
N LYS A 270 12.52 10.28 25.00
CA LYS A 270 12.07 9.02 25.63
C LYS A 270 13.17 7.98 25.76
N VAL A 271 14.33 8.22 25.14
CA VAL A 271 15.51 7.35 25.22
C VAL A 271 16.67 8.24 25.64
N PRO A 272 16.86 8.44 26.96
CA PRO A 272 18.01 9.18 27.48
C PRO A 272 19.31 8.60 26.94
N ASP A 273 20.34 9.44 26.84
CA ASP A 273 21.63 9.07 26.28
C ASP A 273 21.59 8.63 24.80
N SER A 274 20.48 8.84 24.10
CA SER A 274 20.42 8.52 22.66
C SER A 274 21.20 9.53 21.82
N VAL A 275 21.86 9.07 20.77
CA VAL A 275 22.46 9.90 19.73
C VAL A 275 22.21 9.30 18.35
N GLY A 276 22.00 10.14 17.35
CA GLY A 276 21.91 9.71 15.95
C GLY A 276 23.26 9.73 15.26
N CYS A 277 23.74 8.59 14.79
CA CYS A 277 24.94 8.49 13.96
C CYS A 277 24.55 8.62 12.48
N LEU A 278 24.80 9.79 11.88
CA LEU A 278 24.66 10.02 10.44
C LEU A 278 25.94 9.53 9.74
N VAL A 279 25.84 8.46 8.97
CA VAL A 279 26.99 7.83 8.31
C VAL A 279 26.79 7.87 6.80
N SER A 280 27.73 8.51 6.09
CA SER A 280 27.76 8.48 4.62
C SER A 280 27.90 7.04 4.13
N HIS A 281 27.21 6.69 3.06
CA HIS A 281 27.29 5.36 2.46
C HIS A 281 28.69 4.98 1.98
N GLU A 282 29.55 5.96 1.72
CA GLU A 282 30.96 5.75 1.38
C GLU A 282 31.76 5.15 2.54
N HIS A 283 31.36 5.41 3.79
CA HIS A 283 32.08 4.95 4.99
C HIS A 283 31.31 3.92 5.81
N ILE A 284 30.02 3.72 5.50
CA ILE A 284 29.10 2.99 6.38
C ILE A 284 29.53 1.56 6.66
N VAL A 285 30.02 0.81 5.67
CA VAL A 285 30.43 -0.59 5.84
C VAL A 285 31.53 -0.74 6.90
N ASN A 286 32.44 0.24 6.99
CA ASN A 286 33.52 0.23 7.99
C ASN A 286 33.05 0.65 9.38
N ILE A 287 31.97 1.43 9.46
CA ILE A 287 31.45 1.99 10.71
C ILE A 287 30.39 1.09 11.37
N LEU A 288 29.59 0.36 10.58
CA LEU A 288 28.49 -0.48 11.10
C LEU A 288 28.92 -1.42 12.24
N PRO A 289 30.06 -2.16 12.17
CA PRO A 289 30.49 -3.03 13.27
C PRO A 289 30.71 -2.28 14.59
N SER A 290 31.16 -1.02 14.52
CA SER A 290 31.38 -0.19 15.72
C SER A 290 30.09 0.41 16.28
N LEU A 291 28.98 0.38 15.53
CA LEU A 291 27.67 0.86 15.98
C LEU A 291 26.78 -0.26 16.51
N GLU A 292 27.11 -1.53 16.25
CA GLU A 292 26.20 -2.66 16.47
C GLU A 292 25.78 -2.81 17.94
N GLU A 293 26.73 -2.91 18.87
CA GLU A 293 26.42 -3.08 20.30
C GLU A 293 25.64 -1.87 20.83
N ALA A 294 26.08 -0.65 20.50
CA ALA A 294 25.41 0.56 20.94
C ALA A 294 23.98 0.70 20.36
N ASN A 295 23.74 0.19 19.14
CA ASN A 295 22.41 0.11 18.54
C ASN A 295 21.54 -0.96 19.21
N ARG A 296 22.09 -2.14 19.55
CA ARG A 296 21.36 -3.18 20.29
C ARG A 296 20.92 -2.67 21.66
N ARG A 297 21.78 -1.94 22.37
CA ARG A 297 21.43 -1.30 23.66
C ARG A 297 20.33 -0.26 23.52
N PHE A 298 20.38 0.54 22.46
CA PHE A 298 19.30 1.44 22.10
C PHE A 298 17.98 0.69 21.87
N ILE A 299 18.00 -0.41 21.09
CA ILE A 299 16.82 -1.23 20.81
C ILE A 299 16.23 -1.82 22.10
N ASP A 300 17.06 -2.44 22.95
CA ASP A 300 16.61 -3.03 24.22
C ASP A 300 15.96 -1.99 25.14
N TYR A 301 16.55 -0.80 25.24
CA TYR A 301 15.94 0.29 26.00
C TYR A 301 14.62 0.76 25.38
N ALA A 302 14.62 1.08 24.08
CA ALA A 302 13.46 1.63 23.40
C ALA A 302 12.26 0.67 23.41
N ILE A 303 12.51 -0.64 23.24
CA ILE A 303 11.45 -1.66 23.16
C ILE A 303 10.79 -1.93 24.52
N ARG A 304 11.51 -1.74 25.62
CA ARG A 304 10.99 -1.89 26.99
C ARG A 304 10.23 -0.66 27.45
N ASN A 305 10.66 0.52 27.02
CA ASN A 305 10.18 1.80 27.55
C ASN A 305 9.18 2.54 26.66
N THR A 306 9.01 2.12 25.39
CA THR A 306 8.05 2.75 24.48
C THR A 306 7.14 1.72 23.81
N LYS A 307 5.98 2.15 23.31
CA LYS A 307 4.97 1.26 22.70
C LYS A 307 4.53 1.75 21.34
N ILE A 308 4.67 0.92 20.31
CA ILE A 308 4.29 1.24 18.94
C ILE A 308 2.85 1.75 18.85
N THR A 309 2.65 2.79 18.04
CA THR A 309 1.32 3.38 17.84
C THR A 309 0.53 2.64 16.76
N PRO A 310 -0.81 2.71 16.78
CA PRO A 310 -1.63 2.15 15.70
C PRO A 310 -1.29 2.72 14.31
N LEU A 311 -0.88 4.00 14.23
CA LEU A 311 -0.44 4.59 12.98
C LEU A 311 0.83 3.94 12.45
N MET A 312 1.80 3.67 13.33
CA MET A 312 3.04 3.00 12.95
C MET A 312 2.76 1.56 12.47
N ARG A 313 1.88 0.80 13.15
CA ARG A 313 1.47 -0.54 12.70
C ARG A 313 0.97 -0.54 11.26
N ARG A 314 0.10 0.41 10.90
CA ARG A 314 -0.41 0.59 9.52
C ARG A 314 0.63 0.98 8.47
N THR A 315 1.80 1.45 8.89
CA THR A 315 2.92 1.79 7.99
C THR A 315 3.96 0.69 7.89
N HIS A 316 3.77 -0.43 8.58
CA HIS A 316 4.61 -1.62 8.42
C HIS A 316 4.59 -2.08 6.95
N SER A 317 5.70 -2.62 6.46
CA SER A 317 5.85 -3.09 5.08
C SER A 317 6.25 -4.57 5.03
N PRO A 318 5.27 -5.48 4.90
CA PRO A 318 5.52 -6.91 4.69
C PRO A 318 6.29 -7.19 3.38
N GLY A 319 6.11 -6.34 2.37
CA GLY A 319 6.91 -6.44 1.13
C GLY A 319 8.41 -6.30 1.40
N LEU A 320 8.80 -5.46 2.37
CA LEU A 320 10.21 -5.25 2.69
C LEU A 320 10.80 -6.36 3.58
N THR A 321 10.03 -6.93 4.51
CA THR A 321 10.47 -8.12 5.28
C THR A 321 10.61 -9.35 4.37
N ALA A 322 9.70 -9.51 3.40
CA ALA A 322 9.82 -10.51 2.35
C ALA A 322 11.07 -10.30 1.49
N TYR A 323 11.35 -9.05 1.07
CA TYR A 323 12.54 -8.72 0.30
C TYR A 323 13.84 -9.00 1.08
N LEU A 324 13.90 -8.64 2.36
CA LEU A 324 15.04 -8.97 3.23
C LEU A 324 15.28 -10.49 3.27
N SER A 325 14.20 -11.27 3.39
CA SER A 325 14.30 -12.73 3.43
C SER A 325 14.84 -13.32 2.13
N GLN A 326 14.45 -12.76 0.98
CA GLN A 326 14.97 -13.15 -0.33
C GLN A 326 16.46 -12.82 -0.48
N VAL A 327 16.87 -11.60 -0.11
CA VAL A 327 18.25 -11.11 -0.31
C VAL A 327 19.25 -11.78 0.64
N LEU A 328 18.83 -12.04 1.88
CA LEU A 328 19.72 -12.57 2.93
C LEU A 328 19.65 -14.10 3.04
N SER A 329 18.71 -14.75 2.34
CA SER A 329 18.47 -16.20 2.47
C SER A 329 18.23 -16.63 3.92
N SER A 330 17.68 -15.74 4.75
CA SER A 330 17.36 -15.94 6.16
C SER A 330 15.92 -15.48 6.42
N ARG A 331 15.22 -16.10 7.39
CA ARG A 331 13.83 -15.74 7.67
C ARG A 331 13.77 -14.43 8.46
N THR A 332 13.39 -13.34 7.81
CA THR A 332 12.98 -12.11 8.50
C THR A 332 11.49 -12.20 8.80
N SER A 333 11.10 -12.21 10.08
CA SER A 333 9.69 -12.35 10.48
C SER A 333 8.98 -11.01 10.51
N ASP A 334 7.69 -11.01 10.18
CA ASP A 334 6.81 -9.87 10.43
C ASP A 334 6.44 -9.77 11.92
N PRO A 335 6.12 -8.56 12.43
CA PRO A 335 5.62 -8.39 13.79
C PRO A 335 4.28 -9.11 13.98
N VAL A 336 4.03 -9.68 15.16
CA VAL A 336 2.84 -10.53 15.43
C VAL A 336 1.50 -9.81 15.19
N TYR A 337 1.47 -8.47 15.27
CA TYR A 337 0.23 -7.72 15.04
C TYR A 337 -0.20 -7.70 13.56
N THR A 338 0.67 -8.03 12.60
CA THR A 338 0.30 -8.04 11.17
C THR A 338 -0.81 -9.04 10.91
N ALA A 339 -0.69 -10.27 11.41
CA ALA A 339 -1.71 -11.32 11.21
C ALA A 339 -3.12 -10.93 11.69
N ILE A 340 -3.22 -10.17 12.80
CA ILE A 340 -4.50 -9.71 13.34
C ILE A 340 -5.03 -8.52 12.55
N ASP A 341 -4.16 -7.55 12.25
CA ASP A 341 -4.53 -6.37 11.47
C ASP A 341 -4.88 -6.72 10.02
N ASP A 342 -4.26 -7.76 9.44
CA ASP A 342 -4.56 -8.30 8.11
C ASP A 342 -5.98 -8.88 8.06
N TYR A 343 -6.33 -9.73 9.03
CA TYR A 343 -7.69 -10.26 9.15
C TYR A 343 -8.75 -9.16 9.20
N TYR A 344 -8.56 -8.14 10.04
CA TYR A 344 -9.52 -7.03 10.12
C TYR A 344 -9.55 -6.18 8.84
N ARG A 345 -8.41 -5.98 8.16
CA ARG A 345 -8.34 -5.27 6.88
C ARG A 345 -9.07 -6.01 5.77
N GLU A 346 -8.86 -7.33 5.66
CA GLU A 346 -9.57 -8.18 4.70
C GLU A 346 -11.08 -8.13 4.92
N GLN A 347 -11.52 -8.25 6.18
CA GLN A 347 -12.94 -8.11 6.55
C GLN A 347 -13.49 -6.73 6.17
N GLU A 348 -12.80 -5.64 6.49
CA GLU A 348 -13.27 -4.28 6.16
C GLU A 348 -13.37 -4.06 4.64
N GLN A 349 -12.42 -4.60 3.87
CA GLN A 349 -12.43 -4.52 2.42
C GLN A 349 -13.59 -5.33 1.83
N MET A 350 -13.81 -6.56 2.31
CA MET A 350 -14.95 -7.37 1.94
C MET A 350 -16.27 -6.66 2.28
N GLU A 351 -16.41 -6.11 3.48
CA GLU A 351 -17.59 -5.35 3.90
C GLU A 351 -17.86 -4.15 2.99
N LYS A 352 -16.82 -3.42 2.57
CA LYS A 352 -16.95 -2.28 1.65
C LYS A 352 -17.47 -2.71 0.28
N GLU A 353 -16.99 -3.84 -0.24
CA GLU A 353 -17.48 -4.39 -1.51
C GLU A 353 -18.91 -4.93 -1.37
N VAL A 354 -19.22 -5.61 -0.26
CA VAL A 354 -20.55 -6.14 0.04
C VAL A 354 -21.58 -5.02 0.18
N LYS A 355 -21.23 -3.89 0.79
CA LYS A 355 -22.12 -2.71 0.92
C LYS A 355 -22.55 -2.10 -0.43
N LYS A 356 -21.85 -2.39 -1.52
CA LYS A 356 -22.21 -1.90 -2.86
C LYS A 356 -23.27 -2.76 -3.55
N LEU A 357 -23.59 -3.92 -3.01
CA LEU A 357 -24.50 -4.89 -3.61
C LEU A 357 -25.96 -4.55 -3.27
N SER A 358 -26.87 -4.82 -4.21
CA SER A 358 -28.30 -4.73 -3.93
C SER A 358 -28.76 -5.89 -3.05
N ILE A 359 -29.92 -5.74 -2.40
CA ILE A 359 -30.53 -6.83 -1.62
C ILE A 359 -30.72 -8.08 -2.49
N HIS A 360 -31.10 -7.90 -3.76
CA HIS A 360 -31.27 -9.01 -4.70
C HIS A 360 -29.95 -9.74 -4.98
N ASP A 361 -28.87 -9.00 -5.24
CA ASP A 361 -27.53 -9.58 -5.48
C ASP A 361 -27.01 -10.31 -4.24
N LEU A 362 -27.29 -9.78 -3.04
CA LEU A 362 -26.92 -10.42 -1.78
C LEU A 362 -27.67 -11.74 -1.60
N GLU A 363 -29.00 -11.74 -1.83
CA GLU A 363 -29.83 -12.94 -1.73
C GLU A 363 -29.43 -14.02 -2.74
N GLU A 364 -29.12 -13.63 -3.97
CA GLU A 364 -28.64 -14.55 -5.00
C GLU A 364 -27.28 -15.15 -4.62
N ARG A 365 -26.35 -14.32 -4.13
CA ARG A 365 -25.04 -14.80 -3.64
C ARG A 365 -25.15 -15.71 -2.42
N ILE A 366 -26.05 -15.43 -1.49
CA ILE A 366 -26.31 -16.29 -0.32
C ILE A 366 -26.90 -17.64 -0.76
N LYS A 367 -27.83 -17.65 -1.72
CA LYS A 367 -28.42 -18.88 -2.28
C LYS A 367 -27.41 -19.71 -3.07
N ASN A 368 -26.52 -19.05 -3.81
CA ASN A 368 -25.48 -19.70 -4.61
C ASN A 368 -24.29 -20.16 -3.76
N ALA A 369 -24.06 -19.56 -2.59
CA ALA A 369 -23.11 -20.01 -1.58
C ALA A 369 -23.67 -21.20 -0.77
N ASN A 370 -24.04 -22.28 -1.47
CA ASN A 370 -24.47 -23.53 -0.85
C ASN A 370 -23.46 -23.98 0.24
N CYS A 371 -23.99 -24.32 1.41
CA CYS A 371 -23.34 -24.71 2.67
C CYS A 371 -22.87 -23.58 3.60
N CYS A 372 -23.45 -23.63 4.81
CA CYS A 372 -22.93 -23.13 6.07
C CYS A 372 -21.40 -23.01 6.04
N ILE A 373 -20.89 -21.78 6.08
CA ILE A 373 -19.48 -21.54 6.39
C ILE A 373 -19.28 -22.12 7.79
N GLU A 374 -18.58 -23.25 7.91
CA GLU A 374 -18.08 -23.71 9.20
C GLU A 374 -17.34 -22.53 9.82
N SER A 375 -17.84 -22.02 10.94
CA SER A 375 -17.24 -20.88 11.63
C SER A 375 -15.84 -21.29 12.09
N SER A 376 -14.83 -21.02 11.27
CA SER A 376 -13.45 -21.26 11.60
C SER A 376 -13.09 -20.38 12.79
N ARG A 377 -12.77 -21.01 13.92
CA ARG A 377 -12.40 -20.29 15.14
C ARG A 377 -10.96 -19.78 14.98
N LEU A 378 -10.81 -18.46 14.97
CA LEU A 378 -9.49 -17.81 15.03
C LEU A 378 -9.13 -17.52 16.49
N SER A 379 -7.93 -17.91 16.89
CA SER A 379 -7.37 -17.61 18.20
C SER A 379 -6.60 -16.29 18.13
N VAL A 380 -7.11 -15.24 18.80
CA VAL A 380 -6.48 -13.91 18.81
C VAL A 380 -5.90 -13.62 20.19
N ILE A 381 -4.61 -13.23 20.24
CA ILE A 381 -3.98 -12.75 21.47
C ILE A 381 -4.36 -11.26 21.65
N VAL A 382 -5.22 -10.98 22.64
CA VAL A 382 -5.65 -9.61 22.94
C VAL A 382 -4.99 -9.11 24.23
N LEU A 383 -4.20 -8.05 24.13
CA LEU A 383 -3.71 -7.33 25.31
C LEU A 383 -4.85 -6.49 25.91
N LYS A 384 -5.38 -6.91 27.06
CA LYS A 384 -6.39 -6.16 27.81
C LYS A 384 -5.76 -5.42 28.99
N PHE A 385 -6.20 -4.19 29.23
CA PHE A 385 -5.89 -3.49 30.48
C PHE A 385 -6.59 -4.18 31.66
N LYS A 386 -5.85 -4.44 32.74
CA LYS A 386 -6.42 -4.91 34.00
C LYS A 386 -7.19 -3.76 34.62
N ARG A 387 -8.53 -3.88 34.67
CA ARG A 387 -9.41 -2.89 35.29
C ARG A 387 -9.64 -3.26 36.76
N ASN A 388 -9.75 -2.24 37.60
CA ASN A 388 -10.08 -2.41 39.00
C ASN A 388 -11.58 -2.73 39.15
N PRO A 389 -11.94 -3.94 39.61
CA PRO A 389 -13.35 -4.35 39.71
C PRO A 389 -14.15 -3.46 40.67
N TYR A 390 -13.52 -2.88 41.69
CA TYR A 390 -14.19 -2.00 42.65
C TYR A 390 -14.65 -0.68 42.02
N ILE A 391 -13.86 -0.14 41.08
CA ILE A 391 -14.19 1.11 40.37
C ILE A 391 -15.33 0.87 39.39
N VAL A 392 -15.27 -0.26 38.67
CA VAL A 392 -16.33 -0.68 37.74
C VAL A 392 -17.66 -0.81 38.47
N GLU A 393 -17.66 -1.51 39.61
CA GLU A 393 -18.86 -1.71 40.42
C GLU A 393 -19.37 -0.40 41.04
N TYR A 394 -18.46 0.44 41.57
CA TYR A 394 -18.80 1.74 42.12
C TYR A 394 -19.51 2.63 41.09
N ALA A 395 -18.98 2.70 39.85
CA ALA A 395 -19.57 3.50 38.79
C ALA A 395 -20.99 3.04 38.42
N LYS A 396 -21.23 1.72 38.40
CA LYS A 396 -22.57 1.16 38.12
C LYS A 396 -23.56 1.49 39.23
N ARG A 397 -23.19 1.33 40.50
CA ARG A 397 -24.06 1.65 41.64
C ARG A 397 -24.36 3.14 41.72
N LYS A 398 -23.35 3.99 41.52
CA LYS A 398 -23.51 5.44 41.50
C LYS A 398 -24.48 5.90 40.42
N ALA A 399 -24.51 5.20 39.28
CA ALA A 399 -25.43 5.51 38.20
C ALA A 399 -26.89 5.11 38.48
N ASN A 400 -27.13 4.22 39.45
CA ASN A 400 -28.46 3.74 39.85
C ASN A 400 -29.36 3.35 38.66
N GLY A 401 -28.78 2.62 37.71
CA GLY A 401 -29.48 2.17 36.51
C GLY A 401 -29.84 3.28 35.51
N ILE A 402 -29.32 4.50 35.67
CA ILE A 402 -29.54 5.62 34.75
C ILE A 402 -28.24 5.92 33.99
N CYS A 403 -28.33 6.02 32.67
CA CYS A 403 -27.18 6.35 31.82
C CYS A 403 -26.63 7.74 32.14
N PHE A 404 -25.31 7.86 32.29
CA PHE A 404 -24.66 9.14 32.55
C PHE A 404 -24.87 10.18 31.43
N ASP A 405 -24.95 9.77 30.17
CA ASP A 405 -25.08 10.71 29.04
C ASP A 405 -26.53 11.07 28.75
N CYS A 406 -27.34 10.11 28.30
CA CYS A 406 -28.71 10.38 27.85
C CYS A 406 -29.73 10.53 28.98
N LYS A 407 -29.33 10.26 30.23
CA LYS A 407 -30.19 10.29 31.42
C LYS A 407 -31.42 9.37 31.37
N GLN A 408 -31.43 8.43 30.43
CA GLN A 408 -32.47 7.41 30.33
C GLN A 408 -32.13 6.20 31.21
N PRO A 409 -33.13 5.45 31.70
CA PRO A 409 -32.90 4.19 32.38
C PRO A 409 -32.16 3.18 31.48
N ALA A 410 -31.52 2.20 32.10
CA ALA A 410 -30.88 1.10 31.40
C ALA A 410 -31.89 0.39 30.47
N PRO A 411 -31.46 -0.06 29.28
CA PRO A 411 -32.37 -0.59 28.26
C PRO A 411 -33.05 -1.91 28.67
N PHE A 412 -32.43 -2.68 29.58
CA PHE A 412 -32.97 -3.94 30.09
C PHE A 412 -32.30 -4.32 31.41
N ILE A 413 -32.89 -5.31 32.10
CA ILE A 413 -32.31 -5.97 33.27
C ILE A 413 -31.52 -7.20 32.82
N SER A 414 -30.27 -7.31 33.26
CA SER A 414 -29.38 -8.42 32.95
C SER A 414 -29.86 -9.72 33.59
N LYS A 415 -30.10 -10.77 32.80
CA LYS A 415 -30.56 -12.08 33.32
C LYS A 415 -29.56 -12.76 34.27
N SER A 416 -28.26 -12.51 34.12
CA SER A 416 -27.23 -13.16 34.93
C SER A 416 -27.00 -12.49 36.28
N THR A 417 -27.26 -11.18 36.37
CA THR A 417 -27.00 -10.37 37.57
C THR A 417 -28.28 -9.84 38.22
N ASN A 418 -29.40 -9.86 37.50
CA ASN A 418 -30.67 -9.25 37.86
C ASN A 418 -30.57 -7.73 38.11
N GLU A 419 -29.64 -7.05 37.45
CA GLU A 419 -29.36 -5.62 37.59
C GLU A 419 -29.59 -4.84 36.29
N PRO A 420 -29.86 -3.52 36.35
CA PRO A 420 -29.91 -2.65 35.18
C PRO A 420 -28.62 -2.72 34.33
N PHE A 421 -28.74 -3.03 33.04
CA PHE A 421 -27.57 -3.23 32.17
C PHE A 421 -26.94 -1.90 31.72
N LEU A 422 -25.80 -1.55 32.33
CA LEU A 422 -24.94 -0.44 31.92
C LEU A 422 -23.48 -0.90 31.76
N GLU A 423 -22.77 -0.26 30.83
CA GLU A 423 -21.36 -0.50 30.53
C GLU A 423 -20.50 0.65 31.09
N THR A 424 -19.36 0.31 31.70
CA THR A 424 -18.45 1.32 32.23
C THR A 424 -17.48 1.82 31.16
N HIS A 425 -17.36 3.14 31.06
CA HIS A 425 -16.52 3.84 30.11
C HIS A 425 -15.56 4.79 30.84
N HIS A 426 -14.31 4.85 30.38
CA HIS A 426 -13.36 5.84 30.87
C HIS A 426 -13.49 7.15 30.07
N ILE A 427 -13.75 8.28 30.75
CA ILE A 427 -13.93 9.59 30.08
C ILE A 427 -12.68 9.94 29.27
N VAL A 428 -11.50 9.78 29.88
CA VAL A 428 -10.20 9.73 29.21
C VAL A 428 -9.83 8.25 29.03
N PRO A 429 -9.75 7.73 27.81
CA PRO A 429 -9.46 6.32 27.58
C PRO A 429 -8.12 5.87 28.18
N LEU A 430 -8.07 4.66 28.75
CA LEU A 430 -6.83 4.07 29.28
C LEU A 430 -5.72 3.98 28.23
N ALA A 431 -6.08 3.72 26.97
CA ALA A 431 -5.15 3.67 25.85
C ALA A 431 -4.50 5.04 25.53
N GLN A 432 -5.10 6.14 25.99
CA GLN A 432 -4.60 7.50 25.84
C GLN A 432 -3.94 8.02 27.14
N GLY A 433 -3.65 7.13 28.10
CA GLY A 433 -3.05 7.48 29.38
C GLY A 433 -4.03 7.88 30.48
N GLY A 434 -5.34 7.66 30.29
CA GLY A 434 -6.33 7.85 31.34
C GLY A 434 -6.09 6.93 32.53
N ALA A 435 -6.29 7.45 33.74
CA ALA A 435 -6.17 6.66 34.97
C ALA A 435 -7.45 5.86 35.23
N ASP A 436 -7.31 4.66 35.79
CA ASP A 436 -8.44 3.85 36.25
C ASP A 436 -8.87 4.34 37.64
N THR A 437 -9.75 5.35 37.67
CA THR A 437 -10.16 6.12 38.85
C THR A 437 -11.66 6.39 38.80
N ILE A 438 -12.26 6.67 39.97
CA ILE A 438 -13.70 6.94 40.07
C ILE A 438 -14.10 8.17 39.24
N GLU A 439 -13.26 9.19 39.24
CA GLU A 439 -13.48 10.46 38.55
C GLU A 439 -13.46 10.28 37.02
N ASN A 440 -12.68 9.32 36.54
CA ASN A 440 -12.51 9.04 35.13
C ASN A 440 -13.40 7.91 34.63
N THR A 441 -14.29 7.32 35.45
CA THR A 441 -15.14 6.18 35.04
C THR A 441 -16.63 6.49 35.23
N VAL A 442 -17.41 6.30 34.16
CA VAL A 442 -18.87 6.52 34.14
C VAL A 442 -19.60 5.29 33.62
N ALA A 443 -20.86 5.11 34.02
CA ALA A 443 -21.73 4.05 33.50
C ALA A 443 -22.67 4.60 32.41
N LEU A 444 -22.72 3.93 31.26
CA LEU A 444 -23.44 4.33 30.06
C LEU A 444 -24.31 3.19 29.54
N CYS A 445 -25.41 3.52 28.88
CA CYS A 445 -26.14 2.52 28.08
C CYS A 445 -25.30 2.13 26.84
N PRO A 446 -25.55 0.96 26.22
CA PRO A 446 -24.78 0.49 25.08
C PRO A 446 -24.71 1.48 23.91
N ASN A 447 -25.81 2.19 23.64
CA ASN A 447 -25.89 3.18 22.57
C ASN A 447 -24.99 4.39 22.86
N CYS A 448 -25.07 4.98 24.06
CA CYS A 448 -24.19 6.09 24.44
C CYS A 448 -22.73 5.68 24.54
N HIS A 449 -22.46 4.46 25.01
CA HIS A 449 -21.11 3.93 25.07
C HIS A 449 -20.49 3.80 23.67
N ARG A 450 -21.23 3.24 22.70
CA ARG A 450 -20.82 3.21 21.29
C ARG A 450 -20.68 4.60 20.69
N LYS A 451 -21.60 5.51 20.98
CA LYS A 451 -21.54 6.91 20.53
C LYS A 451 -20.24 7.59 20.96
N ARG A 452 -19.79 7.41 22.21
CA ARG A 452 -18.49 7.95 22.67
C ARG A 452 -17.27 7.38 21.94
N HIS A 453 -17.37 6.17 21.39
CA HIS A 453 -16.30 5.56 20.59
C HIS A 453 -16.35 5.92 19.11
N HIS A 454 -17.54 6.19 18.55
CA HIS A 454 -17.74 6.22 17.10
C HIS A 454 -18.41 7.49 16.54
N GLY A 455 -18.98 8.37 17.37
CA GLY A 455 -19.66 9.61 16.95
C GLY A 455 -21.15 9.60 17.22
#